data_AF-A0A7S4IE20-F1
#
_entry.id   AF-A0A7S4IE20-F1
#
_cell.length_a   1.000
_cell.length_b   1.000
_cell.length_c   1.000
_cell.angle_alpha   90.00
_cell.angle_beta   90.00
_cell.angle_gamma   90.00
#
_symmetry.space_group_name_H-M   'P 1'
#
loop_
_entity.id
_entity.type
_entity.pdbx_description
1 polymer ?
#
loop_
_entity_poly.entity_id
_entity_poly.type
_entity_poly.pdbx_seq_one_letter_code
_entity_poly.pdbx_strand_id
1 'polypeptide(L)'
;MGKRRRPRDSAMEIPDIIANDSLRVCVMGNLRGVKESRMIRDFEACEGYAGFQKLKKAVSLNFGHLDFDNKEQQEKTLNAIKDIVYKNKRLCFSVKREERRESKKPRLNAEDIEIKDVVTPLWKMSYEDQLKHKARF
;
A
#
# COMPACT_ATOMS: atom_id res chain seq x y z
N MET A 1 -13.11 8.64 40.43
CA MET A 1 -12.47 9.01 39.14
C MET A 1 -11.76 7.78 38.57
N GLY A 2 -12.49 6.90 37.89
CA GLY A 2 -11.97 5.62 37.38
C GLY A 2 -11.15 5.81 36.11
N LYS A 3 -9.86 5.44 36.14
CA LYS A 3 -9.00 5.41 34.95
C LYS A 3 -9.51 4.32 34.00
N ARG A 4 -10.13 4.70 32.88
CA ARG A 4 -10.45 3.80 31.77
C ARG A 4 -9.14 3.20 31.24
N ARG A 5 -8.90 1.91 31.50
CA ARG A 5 -7.82 1.16 30.84
C ARG A 5 -8.18 1.07 29.36
N ARG A 6 -7.28 1.47 28.47
CA ARG A 6 -7.44 1.25 27.02
C ARG A 6 -7.52 -0.26 26.78
N PRO A 7 -8.37 -0.73 25.84
CA PRO A 7 -8.35 -2.12 25.41
C PRO A 7 -6.90 -2.50 25.04
N ARG A 8 -6.43 -3.64 25.56
CA ARG A 8 -5.25 -4.30 25.00
C ARG A 8 -5.65 -4.75 23.61
N ASP A 9 -5.23 -4.02 22.58
CA ASP A 9 -5.22 -4.53 21.22
C ASP A 9 -4.05 -5.50 21.13
N SER A 10 -4.29 -6.75 21.52
CA SER A 10 -3.44 -7.87 21.12
C SER A 10 -3.24 -7.81 19.62
N ALA A 11 -1.99 -7.93 19.17
CA ALA A 11 -1.69 -8.03 17.74
C ALA A 11 -2.55 -9.16 17.15
N MET A 12 -3.38 -8.83 16.16
CA MET A 12 -4.10 -9.82 15.38
C MET A 12 -3.04 -10.60 14.61
N GLU A 13 -2.74 -11.82 15.06
CA GLU A 13 -1.89 -12.75 14.32
C GLU A 13 -2.67 -13.19 13.07
N ILE A 14 -2.39 -12.52 11.96
CA ILE A 14 -2.86 -12.95 10.64
C ILE A 14 -1.98 -14.15 10.27
N PRO A 15 -2.55 -15.36 10.13
CA PRO A 15 -1.78 -16.54 9.77
C PRO A 15 -1.22 -16.40 8.36
N ASP A 16 -0.16 -17.15 8.08
CA ASP A 16 0.58 -17.30 6.82
C ASP A 16 -0.27 -17.35 5.55
N ILE A 17 -0.74 -16.20 5.06
CA ILE A 17 -1.32 -16.06 3.71
C ILE A 17 -0.16 -15.75 2.77
N ILE A 18 0.55 -16.81 2.37
CA ILE A 18 1.39 -16.93 1.18
C ILE A 18 2.40 -15.77 1.04
N ALA A 19 3.66 -16.03 1.40
CA ALA A 19 4.78 -15.18 1.02
C ALA A 19 4.83 -15.02 -0.52
N ASN A 20 4.09 -14.04 -1.05
CA ASN A 20 4.35 -13.47 -2.36
C ASN A 20 5.65 -12.69 -2.20
N ASP A 21 6.77 -13.41 -2.30
CA ASP A 21 8.08 -12.83 -2.45
C ASP A 21 8.03 -11.96 -3.71
N SER A 22 7.91 -10.66 -3.51
CA SER A 22 7.89 -9.73 -4.63
C SER A 22 9.21 -9.85 -5.39
N LEU A 23 9.14 -10.02 -6.70
CA LEU A 23 10.30 -9.89 -7.59
C LEU A 23 10.77 -8.44 -7.75
N ARG A 24 10.16 -7.52 -7.02
CA ARG A 24 10.48 -6.10 -7.01
C ARG A 24 11.23 -5.71 -5.74
N VAL A 25 12.43 -5.17 -5.91
CA VAL A 25 13.33 -4.82 -4.80
C VAL A 25 13.56 -3.32 -4.79
N CYS A 26 13.41 -2.72 -3.61
CA CYS A 26 13.81 -1.34 -3.38
C CYS A 26 15.31 -1.29 -3.10
N VAL A 27 16.04 -0.55 -3.91
CA VAL A 27 17.46 -0.24 -3.72
C VAL A 27 17.56 1.13 -3.09
N MET A 28 18.18 1.22 -1.93
CA MET A 28 18.44 2.46 -1.21
C MET A 28 19.94 2.71 -1.15
N GLY A 29 20.34 3.97 -1.35
CA GLY A 29 21.74 4.38 -1.34
C GLY A 29 21.83 5.87 -1.62
N ASN A 30 22.99 6.50 -1.43
CA ASN A 30 23.15 7.92 -1.79
C ASN A 30 23.23 8.09 -3.33
N LEU A 31 22.12 7.79 -4.01
CA LEU A 31 22.01 7.69 -5.45
C LEU A 31 21.78 9.05 -6.11
N ARG A 32 21.58 10.13 -5.35
CA ARG A 32 21.35 11.47 -5.89
C ARG A 32 22.48 11.85 -6.86
N GLY A 33 22.14 12.21 -8.09
CA GLY A 33 23.12 12.58 -9.13
C GLY A 33 23.87 11.43 -9.82
N VAL A 34 23.66 10.17 -9.41
CA VAL A 34 24.17 9.00 -10.15
C VAL A 34 23.23 8.71 -11.32
N LYS A 35 23.71 8.65 -12.56
CA LYS A 35 22.86 8.33 -13.72
C LYS A 35 22.45 6.85 -13.68
N GLU A 36 21.25 6.52 -14.15
CA GLU A 36 20.80 5.12 -14.25
C GLU A 36 21.77 4.30 -15.07
N SER A 37 22.19 4.80 -16.25
CA SER A 37 23.17 4.12 -17.11
C SER A 37 24.50 3.82 -16.43
N ARG A 38 24.94 4.65 -15.48
CA ARG A 38 26.14 4.37 -14.68
C ARG A 38 25.89 3.22 -13.71
N MET A 39 24.75 3.22 -13.03
CA MET A 39 24.40 2.12 -12.13
C MET A 39 24.32 0.78 -12.86
N ILE A 40 23.75 0.77 -14.07
CA ILE A 40 23.67 -0.44 -14.90
C ILE A 40 25.06 -0.99 -15.19
N ARG A 41 25.99 -0.14 -15.65
CA ARG A 41 27.39 -0.54 -15.91
C ARG A 41 28.09 -1.04 -14.65
N ASP A 42 27.89 -0.37 -13.53
CA ASP A 42 28.50 -0.75 -12.25
C ASP A 42 27.95 -2.11 -11.77
N PHE A 43 26.67 -2.43 -12.04
CA PHE A 43 26.07 -3.72 -11.73
C PHE A 43 26.55 -4.84 -12.68
N GLU A 44 26.64 -4.56 -13.98
CA GLU A 44 27.14 -5.50 -14.99
C GLU A 44 28.60 -5.87 -14.77
N ALA A 45 29.39 -4.99 -14.16
CA ALA A 45 30.79 -5.25 -13.84
C ALA A 45 30.99 -6.18 -12.63
N CYS A 46 29.93 -6.52 -11.87
CA CYS A 46 30.04 -7.36 -10.69
C CYS A 46 30.01 -8.86 -11.06
N GLU A 47 30.94 -9.63 -10.49
CA GLU A 47 30.98 -11.09 -10.67
C GLU A 47 29.71 -11.74 -10.10
N GLY A 48 29.07 -12.62 -10.88
CA GLY A 48 27.83 -13.29 -10.50
C GLY A 48 26.54 -12.49 -10.76
N TYR A 49 26.64 -11.35 -11.44
CA TYR A 49 25.47 -10.58 -11.90
C TYR A 49 24.62 -11.40 -12.89
N ALA A 50 23.34 -11.59 -12.58
CA ALA A 50 22.39 -12.39 -13.37
C ALA A 50 21.40 -11.55 -14.19
N GLY A 51 21.46 -10.22 -14.11
CA GLY A 51 20.55 -9.32 -14.81
C GLY A 51 19.33 -8.87 -14.00
N PHE A 52 18.60 -7.90 -14.54
CA PHE A 52 17.27 -7.49 -14.09
C PHE A 52 16.44 -7.03 -15.30
N GLN A 53 15.11 -7.03 -15.17
CA GLN A 53 14.20 -6.63 -16.25
C GLN A 53 14.13 -5.11 -16.39
N LYS A 54 14.00 -4.41 -15.25
CA LYS A 54 13.87 -2.95 -15.25
C LYS A 54 14.48 -2.31 -14.01
N LEU A 55 15.25 -1.24 -14.23
CA LEU A 55 15.68 -0.31 -13.18
C LEU A 55 14.86 0.97 -13.31
N LYS A 56 14.17 1.38 -12.24
CA LYS A 56 13.52 2.69 -12.13
C LYS A 56 14.10 3.45 -10.96
N LYS A 57 14.84 4.52 -11.23
CA LYS A 57 15.38 5.38 -10.18
C LYS A 57 14.48 6.58 -9.95
N ALA A 58 14.22 6.93 -8.70
CA ALA A 58 13.62 8.22 -8.39
C ALA A 58 14.69 9.32 -8.48
N VAL A 59 14.57 10.21 -9.46
CA VAL A 59 15.60 11.20 -9.84
C VAL A 59 16.07 12.06 -8.67
N SER A 60 15.14 12.48 -7.81
CA SER A 60 15.39 13.34 -6.65
C SER A 60 15.58 12.59 -5.33
N LEU A 61 15.36 11.28 -5.30
CA LEU A 61 15.35 10.49 -4.07
C LEU A 61 16.53 9.52 -4.02
N ASN A 62 16.90 9.13 -2.81
CA ASN A 62 18.01 8.22 -2.51
C ASN A 62 17.60 6.74 -2.67
N PHE A 63 16.66 6.45 -3.57
CA PHE A 63 16.21 5.09 -3.82
C PHE A 63 15.83 4.86 -5.29
N GLY A 64 15.81 3.59 -5.67
CA GLY A 64 15.28 3.08 -6.93
C GLY A 64 14.60 1.73 -6.73
N HIS A 65 14.02 1.21 -7.80
CA HIS A 65 13.41 -0.11 -7.85
C HIS A 65 14.06 -0.94 -8.94
N LEU A 66 14.37 -2.19 -8.60
CA LEU A 66 14.76 -3.24 -9.53
C LEU A 66 13.60 -4.22 -9.65
N ASP A 67 13.17 -4.49 -10.87
CA ASP A 67 12.18 -5.50 -11.21
C ASP A 67 12.93 -6.70 -11.83
N PHE A 68 12.70 -7.92 -11.33
CA PHE A 68 13.33 -9.16 -11.77
C PHE A 68 12.32 -10.11 -12.40
N ASP A 69 12.78 -11.01 -13.29
CA ASP A 69 11.90 -12.03 -13.90
C ASP A 69 11.80 -13.29 -13.04
N ASN A 70 12.86 -13.61 -12.28
CA ASN A 70 12.94 -14.82 -11.45
C ASN A 70 13.59 -14.57 -10.09
N LYS A 71 13.21 -15.36 -9.08
CA LYS A 71 13.74 -15.27 -7.71
C LYS A 71 15.22 -15.64 -7.65
N GLU A 72 15.65 -16.65 -8.41
CA GLU A 72 17.07 -17.01 -8.49
C GLU A 72 17.93 -15.88 -9.07
N GLN A 73 17.39 -15.17 -10.07
CA GLN A 73 18.05 -14.02 -10.69
C GLN A 73 18.18 -12.86 -9.70
N GLN A 74 17.10 -12.61 -8.94
CA GLN A 74 17.08 -11.63 -7.87
C GLN A 74 18.16 -11.93 -6.82
N GLU A 75 18.19 -13.14 -6.26
CA GLU A 75 19.14 -13.50 -5.20
C GLU A 75 20.61 -13.39 -5.66
N LYS A 76 20.92 -13.91 -6.86
CA LYS A 76 22.27 -13.83 -7.44
C LYS A 76 22.69 -12.38 -7.66
N THR A 77 21.82 -11.59 -8.28
CA THR A 77 22.10 -10.18 -8.58
C THR A 77 22.27 -9.37 -7.30
N LEU A 78 21.39 -9.52 -6.32
CA LEU A 78 21.49 -8.81 -5.03
C LEU A 78 22.78 -9.18 -4.29
N ASN A 79 23.18 -10.45 -4.32
CA ASN A 79 24.43 -10.88 -3.70
C ASN A 79 25.66 -10.30 -4.40
N ALA A 80 25.64 -10.15 -5.72
CA ALA A 80 26.72 -9.56 -6.50
C ALA A 80 26.86 -8.04 -6.24
N ILE A 81 25.74 -7.32 -6.13
CA ILE A 81 25.75 -5.85 -6.03
C ILE A 81 25.78 -5.30 -4.60
N LYS A 82 25.72 -6.16 -3.57
CA LYS A 82 25.55 -5.74 -2.16
C LYS A 82 26.67 -4.84 -1.63
N ASP A 83 27.87 -5.02 -2.14
CA ASP A 83 29.08 -4.35 -1.65
C ASP A 83 29.39 -3.04 -2.39
N ILE A 84 28.57 -2.67 -3.37
CA ILE A 84 28.74 -1.41 -4.11
C ILE A 84 28.51 -0.20 -3.19
N VAL A 85 29.41 0.78 -3.29
CA VAL A 85 29.39 2.01 -2.52
C VAL A 85 29.17 3.22 -3.43
N TYR A 86 28.12 4.00 -3.16
CA TYR A 86 27.89 5.30 -3.78
C TYR A 86 28.00 6.42 -2.75
N LYS A 87 28.89 7.38 -2.99
CA LYS A 87 29.08 8.57 -2.14
C LYS A 87 29.19 8.22 -0.65
N ASN A 88 30.10 7.30 -0.35
CA ASN A 88 30.40 6.79 1.00
C ASN A 88 29.25 6.07 1.70
N LYS A 89 28.20 5.66 0.98
CA LYS A 89 27.13 4.80 1.50
C LYS A 89 27.02 3.53 0.66
N ARG A 90 27.02 2.38 1.34
CA ARG A 90 26.70 1.08 0.74
C ARG A 90 25.23 1.06 0.30
N LEU A 91 24.94 0.24 -0.70
CA LEU A 91 23.57 -0.05 -1.08
C LEU A 91 22.87 -0.87 0.01
N CYS A 92 21.60 -0.60 0.23
CA CYS A 92 20.71 -1.38 1.08
C CYS A 92 19.51 -1.82 0.25
N PHE A 93 19.06 -3.05 0.47
CA PHE A 93 17.98 -3.66 -0.31
C PHE A 93 16.82 -3.99 0.62
N SER A 94 15.60 -3.66 0.19
CA SER A 94 14.37 -4.08 0.86
C SER A 94 13.46 -4.71 -0.17
N VAL A 95 13.11 -5.98 0.03
CA VAL A 95 12.07 -6.65 -0.74
C VAL A 95 10.75 -5.96 -0.41
N LYS A 96 10.04 -5.43 -1.42
CA LYS A 96 8.79 -4.72 -1.18
C LYS A 96 7.66 -5.73 -1.11
N ARG A 97 7.11 -5.98 0.07
CA ARG A 97 5.79 -6.64 0.14
C ARG A 97 4.86 -5.92 -0.82
N GLU A 98 4.29 -6.65 -1.78
CA GLU A 98 3.29 -6.08 -2.66
C GLU A 98 2.17 -5.56 -1.77
N GLU A 99 2.08 -4.24 -1.64
CA GLU A 99 0.87 -3.62 -1.13
C GLU A 99 -0.20 -3.99 -2.14
N ARG A 100 -1.04 -4.99 -1.80
CA ARG A 100 -2.34 -5.14 -2.42
C ARG A 100 -2.94 -3.75 -2.36
N ARG A 101 -3.04 -3.08 -3.51
CA ARG A 101 -3.77 -1.82 -3.60
C ARG A 101 -5.12 -2.12 -2.97
N GLU A 102 -5.38 -1.55 -1.79
CA GLU A 102 -6.74 -1.54 -1.27
C GLU A 102 -7.56 -0.94 -2.40
N SER A 103 -8.40 -1.78 -3.02
CA SER A 103 -9.34 -1.31 -4.01
C SER A 103 -10.06 -0.16 -3.35
N LYS A 104 -9.96 1.04 -3.95
CA LYS A 104 -10.69 2.20 -3.44
C LYS A 104 -12.12 1.74 -3.22
N LYS A 105 -12.60 1.81 -1.98
CA LYS A 105 -13.98 1.42 -1.65
C LYS A 105 -14.88 2.08 -2.72
N PRO A 106 -15.75 1.32 -3.41
CA PRO A 106 -16.62 1.91 -4.42
C PRO A 106 -17.38 3.05 -3.74
N ARG A 107 -17.34 4.23 -4.36
CA ARG A 107 -18.20 5.35 -3.95
C ARG A 107 -19.62 4.92 -4.26
N LEU A 108 -20.37 4.48 -3.26
CA LEU A 108 -21.82 4.37 -3.35
C LEU A 108 -22.34 5.80 -3.54
N ASN A 109 -22.96 6.08 -4.68
CA ASN A 109 -23.65 7.34 -4.92
C ASN A 109 -24.86 7.40 -3.97
N ALA A 110 -25.08 8.54 -3.33
CA ALA A 110 -26.22 8.72 -2.41
C ALA A 110 -27.58 8.59 -3.12
N GLU A 111 -27.60 8.67 -4.45
CA GLU A 111 -28.79 8.52 -5.30
C GLU A 111 -29.27 7.06 -5.42
N ASP A 112 -28.41 6.08 -5.12
CA ASP A 112 -28.76 4.64 -5.16
C ASP A 112 -29.30 4.12 -3.81
N ILE A 113 -29.39 4.98 -2.79
CA ILE A 113 -30.02 4.61 -1.52
C ILE A 113 -31.53 4.85 -1.68
N GLU A 114 -32.25 3.84 -2.19
CA GLU A 114 -33.71 3.79 -2.07
C GLU A 114 -34.09 3.69 -0.59
N ILE A 115 -34.27 4.83 0.07
CA ILE A 115 -34.86 4.89 1.41
C ILE A 115 -36.35 4.57 1.25
N LYS A 116 -36.72 3.30 1.44
CA LYS A 116 -38.12 2.88 1.61
C LYS A 116 -38.61 3.24 3.01
N ASP A 117 -38.72 4.53 3.30
CA ASP A 117 -39.46 5.01 4.47
C ASP A 117 -40.75 5.69 4.03
N VAL A 118 -41.80 4.87 3.92
CA VAL A 118 -43.19 5.32 3.90
C VAL A 118 -43.52 5.83 5.30
N VAL A 119 -43.12 7.05 5.60
CA VAL A 119 -43.64 7.82 6.74
C VAL A 119 -44.23 9.09 6.18
N THR A 120 -45.53 9.04 5.88
CA THR A 120 -46.31 10.22 5.53
C THR A 120 -46.23 11.17 6.72
N PRO A 121 -45.61 12.35 6.56
CA PRO A 121 -45.43 13.22 7.70
C PRO A 121 -46.78 13.85 8.10
N LEU A 122 -47.02 13.95 9.41
CA LEU A 122 -48.31 14.30 10.03
C LEU A 122 -48.94 15.63 9.55
N TRP A 123 -48.17 16.52 8.93
CA TRP A 123 -48.66 17.76 8.33
C TRP A 123 -49.41 17.58 7.02
N LYS A 124 -49.39 16.37 6.43
CA LYS A 124 -50.28 15.97 5.32
C LYS A 124 -51.62 15.37 5.80
N MET A 125 -51.82 15.18 7.11
CA MET A 125 -53.11 14.71 7.63
C MET A 125 -54.11 15.86 7.67
N SER A 126 -55.33 15.60 7.22
CA SER A 126 -56.44 16.56 7.29
C SER A 126 -56.72 16.95 8.76
N TYR A 127 -57.26 18.15 8.97
CA TYR A 127 -57.58 18.68 10.30
C TYR A 127 -58.51 17.73 11.09
N GLU A 128 -59.40 17.00 10.41
CA GLU A 128 -60.31 16.03 11.03
C GLU A 128 -59.58 14.83 11.64
N ASP A 129 -58.48 14.39 11.03
CA ASP A 129 -57.69 13.26 11.54
C ASP A 129 -56.76 13.68 12.68
N GLN A 130 -56.37 14.96 12.74
CA GLN A 130 -55.63 15.51 13.88
C GLN A 130 -56.49 15.57 15.16
N LEU A 131 -57.80 15.80 15.03
CA LEU A 131 -58.73 15.84 16.17
C LEU A 131 -58.99 14.45 16.76
N LYS A 132 -59.10 13.41 15.92
CA LYS A 132 -59.23 12.01 16.39
C LYS A 132 -58.03 11.53 17.21
N HIS A 133 -56.84 12.04 16.92
CA HIS A 133 -55.62 11.69 17.65
C HIS A 133 -55.51 12.37 19.02
N LYS A 134 -56.18 13.52 19.21
CA LYS A 134 -56.26 14.24 20.49
C LYS A 134 -57.35 13.72 21.43
N ALA A 135 -58.43 13.13 20.92
CA ALA A 135 -59.54 12.64 21.72
C ALA A 135 -59.28 11.28 22.41
N ARG A 136 -58.09 10.69 22.24
CA ARG A 136 -57.70 9.40 22.83
C ARG A 136 -56.79 9.53 24.07
N PHE A 137 -56.56 10.76 24.55
CA PHE A 137 -55.89 11.05 25.82
C PHE A 137 -56.83 11.79 26.77
#